data_AF-A0A2C9ZJZ1-F1
#
_entry.id   AF-A0A2C9ZJZ1-F1
#
_cell.length_a   1.000
_cell.length_b   1.000
_cell.length_c   1.000
_cell.angle_alpha   90.00
_cell.angle_beta   90.00
_cell.angle_gamma   90.00
#
_symmetry.space_group_name_H-M   'P 1'
#
loop_
_entity.id
_entity.type
_entity.pdbx_description
1 polymer ?
#
loop_
_entity_poly.entity_id
_entity_poly.type
_entity_poly.pdbx_seq_one_letter_code
_entity_poly.pdbx_strand_id
1 'polypeptide(L)'
;MHDEASDRGIHTYRQVTRPSRAFFLLARPTQNTDQLPSSIGERDVFFSEEEALDALDLHYAWCAARSGGFTDVVTTAQWYLQTAMVGPRVTASLGEVYLASADAHSGEIWAAAGGFLTEGELIHWSSFVRAARSWIPMNTGTDALELAYRGDTDVHFHQLWFAPMQSIRVYPKRISVDSDGLG
;
A
#
# COMPACT_ATOMS: atom_id res chain seq x y z
N MET A 1 11.75 0.17 -42.81
CA MET A 1 11.17 1.42 -42.26
C MET A 1 10.19 0.96 -41.20
N HIS A 2 10.45 1.34 -39.95
CA HIS A 2 10.09 0.58 -38.75
C HIS A 2 8.58 0.48 -38.47
N ASP A 3 8.16 -0.74 -38.12
CA ASP A 3 6.94 -1.05 -37.37
C ASP A 3 7.07 -0.47 -35.95
N GLU A 4 6.36 0.61 -35.66
CA GLU A 4 6.11 1.05 -34.28
C GLU A 4 4.94 0.22 -33.71
N ALA A 5 5.20 -1.06 -33.48
CA ALA A 5 4.51 -1.80 -32.44
C ALA A 5 5.11 -1.37 -31.10
N SER A 6 4.80 -0.15 -30.66
CA SER A 6 5.19 0.33 -29.33
C SER A 6 4.23 -0.26 -28.30
N ASP A 7 4.55 -1.50 -27.94
CA ASP A 7 4.57 -2.05 -26.58
C ASP A 7 3.66 -1.35 -25.55
N ARG A 8 2.34 -1.37 -25.80
CA ARG A 8 1.36 -1.39 -24.71
C ARG A 8 1.51 -2.72 -24.00
N GLY A 9 2.54 -2.80 -23.16
CA GLY A 9 2.87 -3.94 -22.35
C GLY A 9 1.62 -4.49 -21.69
N ILE A 10 1.22 -5.66 -22.17
CA ILE A 10 0.21 -6.51 -21.56
C ILE A 10 0.65 -6.66 -20.11
N HIS A 11 -0.11 -6.09 -19.16
CA HIS A 11 0.03 -6.40 -17.74
C HIS A 11 -0.22 -7.90 -17.57
N THR A 12 0.80 -8.70 -17.81
CA THR A 12 0.87 -10.07 -17.35
C THR A 12 0.73 -9.96 -15.84
N TYR A 13 -0.40 -10.42 -15.32
CA TYR A 13 -0.74 -10.42 -13.90
C TYR A 13 0.42 -11.03 -13.12
N ARG A 14 1.34 -10.19 -12.63
CA ARG A 14 2.50 -10.63 -11.88
C ARG A 14 1.96 -11.24 -10.60
N GLN A 15 1.99 -12.55 -10.50
CA GLN A 15 1.65 -13.24 -9.27
C GLN A 15 2.90 -13.32 -8.38
N VAL A 16 2.75 -12.91 -7.14
CA VAL A 16 3.75 -13.03 -6.08
C VAL A 16 3.67 -14.44 -5.52
N THR A 17 4.46 -15.35 -6.09
CA THR A 17 4.52 -16.76 -5.70
C THR A 17 5.57 -17.05 -4.62
N ARG A 18 6.36 -16.04 -4.24
CA ARG A 18 7.39 -16.10 -3.19
C ARG A 18 7.39 -14.81 -2.38
N PRO A 19 7.69 -14.86 -1.07
CA PRO A 19 7.88 -13.66 -0.26
C PRO A 19 8.83 -12.67 -0.94
N SER A 20 8.34 -11.47 -1.18
CA SER A 20 9.04 -10.38 -1.86
C SER A 20 8.81 -9.08 -1.10
N ARG A 21 9.79 -8.18 -1.12
CA ARG A 21 9.58 -6.82 -0.60
C ARG A 21 8.69 -6.06 -1.57
N ALA A 22 7.69 -5.38 -1.02
CA ALA A 22 6.84 -4.45 -1.73
C ALA A 22 6.90 -3.08 -1.04
N PHE A 23 6.72 -2.04 -1.84
CA PHE A 23 6.82 -0.65 -1.44
C PHE A 23 5.53 0.08 -1.77
N PHE A 24 5.13 0.98 -0.89
CA PHE A 24 3.90 1.76 -0.97
C PHE A 24 4.18 3.19 -0.55
N LEU A 25 3.46 4.14 -1.15
CA LEU A 25 3.55 5.55 -0.77
C LEU A 25 2.36 5.95 0.10
N LEU A 26 2.67 6.63 1.20
CA LEU A 26 1.70 7.14 2.15
C LEU A 26 1.86 8.66 2.28
N ALA A 27 0.82 9.41 1.95
CA ALA A 27 0.71 10.83 2.25
C ALA A 27 -0.09 11.04 3.55
N ARG A 28 0.47 11.77 4.51
CA ARG A 28 -0.19 12.11 5.78
C ARG A 28 -0.30 13.63 5.93
N PRO A 29 -1.49 14.24 5.79
CA PRO A 29 -1.69 15.63 6.18
C PRO A 29 -1.27 15.85 7.63
N THR A 30 -0.63 16.99 7.91
CA THR A 30 -0.36 17.43 9.30
C THR A 30 -1.53 18.24 9.88
N GLN A 31 -2.43 18.70 9.02
CA GLN A 31 -3.66 19.41 9.34
C GLN A 31 -4.81 18.75 8.58
N ASN A 32 -6.01 18.69 9.17
CA ASN A 32 -7.18 18.04 8.56
C ASN A 32 -6.87 16.62 8.06
N THR A 33 -6.54 15.72 8.99
CA THR A 33 -6.10 14.34 8.71
C THR A 33 -7.06 13.50 7.87
N ASP A 34 -8.31 13.95 7.73
CA ASP A 34 -9.37 13.29 6.98
C ASP A 34 -9.47 13.77 5.51
N GLN A 35 -8.71 14.81 5.12
CA GLN A 35 -8.88 15.49 3.82
C GLN A 35 -7.97 15.01 2.68
N LEU A 36 -6.76 14.53 2.96
CA LEU A 36 -6.04 13.76 1.92
C LEU A 36 -6.47 12.31 2.01
N PRO A 37 -6.58 11.60 0.87
CA PRO A 37 -6.61 10.15 0.90
C PRO A 37 -5.37 9.71 1.69
N SER A 38 -5.57 8.90 2.71
CA SER A 38 -4.52 8.28 3.51
C SER A 38 -3.62 7.33 2.72
N SER A 39 -3.60 7.43 1.38
CA SER A 39 -3.36 6.28 0.51
C SER A 39 -3.38 6.62 -0.99
N ILE A 40 -2.79 7.74 -1.40
CA ILE A 40 -2.69 8.01 -2.83
C ILE A 40 -1.84 6.91 -3.48
N GLY A 41 -2.45 6.16 -4.40
CA GLY A 41 -1.89 4.91 -4.92
C GLY A 41 -2.27 3.66 -4.12
N GLU A 42 -3.45 3.58 -3.50
CA GLU A 42 -3.98 2.36 -2.86
C GLU A 42 -3.89 1.09 -3.70
N ARG A 43 -3.75 1.20 -5.02
CA ARG A 43 -3.63 0.07 -5.92
C ARG A 43 -2.21 -0.15 -6.40
N ASP A 44 -1.34 0.83 -6.16
CA ASP A 44 0.03 0.86 -6.64
C ASP A 44 0.89 0.07 -5.67
N VAL A 45 1.39 -1.05 -6.17
CA VAL A 45 2.28 -1.95 -5.46
C VAL A 45 3.58 -1.99 -6.24
N PHE A 46 4.62 -1.39 -5.66
CA PHE A 46 5.94 -1.37 -6.29
C PHE A 46 6.77 -2.52 -5.72
N PHE A 47 7.56 -3.17 -6.57
CA PHE A 47 8.50 -4.21 -6.13
C PHE A 47 9.97 -3.76 -6.27
N SER A 48 10.16 -2.49 -6.62
CA SER A 48 11.43 -1.77 -6.60
C SER A 48 11.27 -0.50 -5.77
N GLU A 49 12.25 -0.19 -4.94
CA GLU A 49 12.31 1.06 -4.18
C GLU A 49 12.45 2.27 -5.10
N GLU A 50 13.27 2.14 -6.16
CA GLU A 50 13.49 3.19 -7.16
C GLU A 50 12.20 3.55 -7.88
N GLU A 51 11.44 2.55 -8.35
CA GLU A 51 10.15 2.77 -9.02
C GLU A 51 9.14 3.48 -8.09
N ALA A 52 9.11 3.10 -6.81
CA ALA A 52 8.24 3.74 -5.83
C ALA A 52 8.63 5.21 -5.60
N LEU A 53 9.93 5.51 -5.53
CA LEU A 53 10.44 6.87 -5.36
C LEU A 53 10.22 7.72 -6.62
N ASP A 54 10.35 7.15 -7.81
CA ASP A 54 10.05 7.84 -9.07
C ASP A 54 8.57 8.20 -9.20
N ALA A 55 7.68 7.36 -8.66
CA ALA A 55 6.25 7.63 -8.62
C ALA A 55 5.86 8.73 -7.61
N LEU A 56 6.74 9.09 -6.66
CA LEU A 56 6.43 10.04 -5.58
C LEU A 56 5.99 11.41 -6.11
N ASP A 57 6.72 11.95 -7.09
CA ASP A 57 6.43 13.27 -7.66
C ASP A 57 5.09 13.27 -8.43
N LEU A 58 4.79 12.16 -9.10
CA LEU A 58 3.52 11.96 -9.79
C LEU A 58 2.35 11.93 -8.80
N HIS A 59 2.49 11.18 -7.71
CA HIS A 59 1.47 11.13 -6.67
C HIS A 59 1.28 12.48 -5.99
N TYR A 60 2.36 13.20 -5.72
CA TYR A 60 2.31 14.55 -5.16
C TYR A 60 1.59 15.54 -6.09
N ALA A 61 1.88 15.52 -7.39
CA ALA A 61 1.17 16.33 -8.39
C ALA A 61 -0.32 15.96 -8.46
N TRP A 62 -0.64 14.67 -8.38
CA TRP A 62 -2.01 14.18 -8.38
C TRP A 62 -2.79 14.65 -7.15
N CYS A 63 -2.16 14.67 -5.95
CA CYS A 63 -2.76 15.28 -4.76
C CYS A 63 -3.19 16.72 -5.06
N ALA A 64 -2.26 17.51 -5.61
CA ALA A 64 -2.48 18.91 -5.88
C ALA A 64 -3.64 19.07 -6.87
N ALA A 65 -3.63 18.34 -7.98
CA ALA A 65 -4.70 18.38 -8.97
C ALA A 65 -6.08 18.07 -8.36
N ARG A 66 -6.17 17.05 -7.50
CA ARG A 66 -7.43 16.65 -6.85
C ARG A 66 -7.90 17.65 -5.78
N SER A 67 -6.97 18.30 -5.08
CA SER A 67 -7.26 19.26 -4.02
C SER A 67 -7.45 20.71 -4.53
N GLY A 68 -7.49 20.93 -5.85
CA GLY A 68 -7.66 22.25 -6.45
C GLY A 68 -6.38 23.10 -6.47
N GLY A 69 -5.21 22.45 -6.35
CA GLY A 69 -3.87 23.06 -6.38
C GLY A 69 -3.01 22.59 -5.21
N PHE A 70 -1.83 23.20 -5.08
CA PHE A 70 -0.91 22.99 -3.95
C PHE A 70 -1.41 23.72 -2.69
N THR A 71 -2.54 23.28 -2.16
CA THR A 71 -3.11 23.80 -0.92
C THR A 71 -2.24 23.46 0.30
N ASP A 72 -2.48 24.10 1.45
CA ASP A 72 -1.75 23.83 2.69
C ASP A 72 -1.82 22.35 3.09
N VAL A 73 -2.97 21.70 2.88
CA VAL A 73 -3.16 20.28 3.16
C VAL A 73 -2.19 19.41 2.34
N VAL A 74 -1.96 19.75 1.07
CA VAL A 74 -1.02 19.03 0.17
C VAL A 74 0.44 19.35 0.51
N THR A 75 0.77 20.63 0.68
CA THR A 75 2.15 21.09 0.86
C THR A 75 2.72 20.78 2.25
N THR A 76 1.86 20.65 3.26
CA THR A 76 2.24 20.26 4.63
C THR A 76 2.13 18.76 4.88
N ALA A 77 1.70 17.98 3.89
CA ALA A 77 1.63 16.53 4.00
C ALA A 77 3.02 15.92 4.19
N GLN A 78 3.14 15.02 5.15
CA GLN A 78 4.31 14.19 5.35
C GLN A 78 4.20 12.94 4.48
N TRP A 79 5.22 12.69 3.68
CA TRP A 79 5.27 11.53 2.80
C TRP A 79 6.13 10.44 3.39
N TYR A 80 5.68 9.20 3.27
CA TYR A 80 6.35 8.02 3.77
C TYR A 80 6.41 6.95 2.70
N LEU A 81 7.59 6.34 2.54
CA LEU A 81 7.76 5.08 1.85
C LEU A 81 7.56 3.95 2.86
N GLN A 82 6.48 3.21 2.69
CA GLN A 82 6.12 2.06 3.49
C GLN A 82 6.63 0.79 2.81
N THR A 83 7.32 -0.06 3.56
CA THR A 83 7.81 -1.35 3.08
C THR A 83 7.07 -2.48 3.79
N ALA A 84 6.65 -3.50 3.05
CA ALA A 84 6.12 -4.74 3.59
C ALA A 84 6.73 -5.96 2.89
N MET A 85 6.75 -7.10 3.59
CA MET A 85 6.89 -8.40 2.95
C MET A 85 5.53 -8.85 2.44
N VAL A 86 5.46 -9.22 1.16
CA VAL A 86 4.25 -9.68 0.48
C VAL A 86 4.52 -11.02 -0.19
N GLY A 87 3.59 -11.97 -0.08
CA GLY A 87 3.67 -13.28 -0.72
C GLY A 87 3.28 -14.42 0.21
N PRO A 88 3.31 -15.68 -0.23
CA PRO A 88 2.84 -16.79 0.60
C PRO A 88 3.73 -17.03 1.82
N ARG A 89 3.11 -17.31 2.98
CA ARG A 89 3.79 -17.74 4.22
C ARG A 89 4.83 -16.74 4.75
N VAL A 90 4.49 -15.46 4.70
CA VAL A 90 5.28 -14.41 5.32
C VAL A 90 5.23 -14.56 6.85
N THR A 91 6.37 -14.36 7.50
CA THR A 91 6.45 -14.31 8.96
C THR A 91 5.99 -12.94 9.46
N ALA A 92 5.13 -12.94 10.47
CA ALA A 92 4.71 -11.71 11.13
C ALA A 92 5.90 -11.00 11.78
N SER A 93 5.86 -9.66 11.79
CA SER A 93 6.66 -8.87 12.72
C SER A 93 6.14 -9.04 14.16
N LEU A 94 6.81 -8.43 15.14
CA LEU A 94 6.59 -8.68 16.56
C LEU A 94 5.20 -8.27 17.10
N GLY A 95 4.43 -7.48 16.34
CA GLY A 95 3.14 -6.93 16.77
C GLY A 95 2.03 -7.96 17.03
N GLU A 96 1.02 -7.53 17.77
CA GLU A 96 -0.08 -8.38 18.28
C GLU A 96 -1.39 -8.20 17.50
N VAL A 97 -1.46 -7.23 16.60
CA VAL A 97 -2.66 -6.90 15.82
C VAL A 97 -2.54 -7.46 14.40
N TYR A 98 -3.64 -8.01 13.91
CA TYR A 98 -3.75 -8.73 12.65
C TYR A 98 -5.04 -8.36 11.91
N LEU A 99 -5.03 -8.54 10.59
CA LEU A 99 -6.22 -8.60 9.77
C LEU A 99 -6.43 -10.05 9.36
N ALA A 100 -7.62 -10.58 9.53
CA ALA A 100 -7.99 -11.95 9.21
C ALA A 100 -9.11 -12.01 8.16
N SER A 101 -9.19 -13.14 7.46
CA SER A 101 -10.23 -13.44 6.47
C SER A 101 -10.62 -14.90 6.58
N ALA A 102 -11.88 -15.21 6.28
CA ALA A 102 -12.33 -16.59 6.10
C ALA A 102 -11.74 -17.19 4.81
N ASP A 103 -11.32 -18.45 4.87
CA ASP A 103 -10.97 -19.26 3.70
C ASP A 103 -12.23 -19.63 2.90
N ALA A 104 -12.13 -19.61 1.57
CA ALA A 104 -13.26 -19.84 0.67
C ALA A 104 -13.81 -21.26 0.72
N HIS A 105 -12.97 -22.23 1.06
CA HIS A 105 -13.29 -23.64 0.97
C HIS A 105 -13.57 -24.25 2.34
N SER A 106 -12.74 -23.98 3.34
CA SER A 106 -12.91 -24.51 4.69
C SER A 106 -13.82 -23.65 5.58
N GLY A 107 -13.94 -22.34 5.28
CA GLY A 107 -14.63 -21.39 6.15
C GLY A 107 -13.88 -21.05 7.44
N GLU A 108 -12.68 -21.61 7.65
CA GLU A 108 -11.81 -21.30 8.78
C GLU A 108 -11.27 -19.87 8.66
N ILE A 109 -10.96 -19.25 9.80
CA ILE A 109 -10.45 -17.88 9.84
C ILE A 109 -8.92 -17.91 9.86
N TRP A 110 -8.31 -17.22 8.90
CA TRP A 110 -6.87 -17.16 8.72
C TRP A 110 -6.38 -15.73 8.84
N ALA A 111 -5.30 -15.54 9.59
CA ALA A 111 -4.62 -14.25 9.61
C ALA A 111 -4.01 -13.99 8.22
N ALA A 112 -4.41 -12.88 7.62
CA ALA A 112 -4.06 -12.47 6.28
C ALA A 112 -2.87 -11.49 6.28
N ALA A 113 -2.94 -10.49 7.15
CA ALA A 113 -1.88 -9.52 7.38
C ALA A 113 -1.62 -9.35 8.87
N GLY A 114 -0.40 -9.04 9.27
CA GLY A 114 -0.16 -8.93 10.71
C GLY A 114 1.24 -8.57 11.13
N GLY A 115 1.39 -8.49 12.45
CA GLY A 115 2.55 -7.89 13.09
C GLY A 115 2.42 -6.37 13.25
N PHE A 116 1.20 -5.84 13.19
CA PHE A 116 0.91 -4.44 13.52
C PHE A 116 1.03 -4.25 15.03
N LEU A 117 1.63 -3.14 15.46
CA LEU A 117 1.84 -2.85 16.88
C LEU A 117 0.55 -2.40 17.57
N THR A 118 -0.30 -1.67 16.84
CA THR A 118 -1.57 -1.15 17.37
C THR A 118 -2.66 -1.14 16.30
N GLU A 119 -3.92 -1.10 16.72
CA GLU A 119 -5.06 -0.91 15.81
C GLU A 119 -4.97 0.40 15.03
N GLY A 120 -4.41 1.45 15.63
CA GLY A 120 -4.24 2.75 14.97
C GLY A 120 -3.38 2.70 13.71
N GLU A 121 -2.46 1.73 13.61
CA GLU A 121 -1.65 1.53 12.41
C GLU A 121 -2.46 0.95 11.24
N LEU A 122 -3.56 0.21 11.52
CA LEU A 122 -4.39 -0.41 10.49
C LEU A 122 -5.09 0.61 9.60
N ILE A 123 -5.33 1.82 10.11
CA ILE A 123 -5.87 2.95 9.32
C ILE A 123 -4.98 3.21 8.09
N HIS A 124 -3.67 2.97 8.20
CA HIS A 124 -2.72 3.20 7.12
C HIS A 124 -2.40 1.95 6.33
N TRP A 125 -2.36 0.78 6.98
CA TRP A 125 -1.95 -0.46 6.34
C TRP A 125 -3.09 -1.20 5.65
N SER A 126 -4.33 -1.06 6.09
CA SER A 126 -5.47 -1.83 5.55
C SER A 126 -5.65 -1.64 4.05
N SER A 127 -5.46 -0.42 3.53
CA SER A 127 -5.49 -0.16 2.09
C SER A 127 -4.35 -0.86 1.34
N PHE A 128 -3.13 -0.86 1.87
CA PHE A 128 -1.98 -1.55 1.24
C PHE A 128 -2.12 -3.07 1.30
N VAL A 129 -2.70 -3.60 2.36
CA VAL A 129 -3.07 -5.02 2.47
C VAL A 129 -4.05 -5.37 1.35
N ARG A 130 -5.12 -4.59 1.16
CA ARG A 130 -6.07 -4.78 0.05
C ARG A 130 -5.41 -4.63 -1.33
N ALA A 131 -4.48 -3.69 -1.49
CA ALA A 131 -3.69 -3.50 -2.72
C ALA A 131 -2.92 -4.76 -3.10
N ALA A 132 -2.18 -5.30 -2.14
CA ALA A 132 -1.31 -6.45 -2.33
C ALA A 132 -2.10 -7.73 -2.62
N ARG A 133 -3.33 -7.85 -2.10
CA ARG A 133 -4.17 -9.04 -2.23
C ARG A 133 -4.31 -9.53 -3.67
N SER A 134 -4.55 -8.65 -4.64
CA SER A 134 -4.75 -9.06 -6.05
C SER A 134 -3.51 -9.69 -6.69
N TRP A 135 -2.34 -9.51 -6.08
CA TRP A 135 -1.07 -10.01 -6.57
C TRP A 135 -0.74 -11.39 -6.00
N ILE A 136 -1.51 -11.89 -5.02
CA ILE A 136 -1.17 -13.12 -4.32
C ILE A 136 -2.25 -14.18 -4.57
N PRO A 137 -1.87 -15.38 -5.04
CA PRO A 137 -2.84 -16.44 -5.33
C PRO A 137 -3.33 -17.06 -4.02
N MET A 138 -4.42 -16.55 -3.47
CA MET A 138 -5.05 -17.09 -2.26
C MET A 138 -6.54 -17.39 -2.44
N ASN A 139 -6.99 -18.46 -1.78
CA ASN A 139 -8.39 -18.85 -1.69
C ASN A 139 -9.11 -18.14 -0.53
N THR A 140 -9.13 -16.81 -0.55
CA THR A 140 -9.92 -16.04 0.40
C THR A 140 -11.40 -16.10 0.04
N GLY A 141 -12.26 -16.43 1.00
CA GLY A 141 -13.71 -16.61 0.79
C GLY A 141 -14.49 -15.32 0.63
N THR A 142 -14.02 -14.24 1.25
CA THR A 142 -14.67 -12.93 1.20
C THR A 142 -13.65 -11.82 1.05
N ASP A 143 -14.06 -10.68 0.48
CA ASP A 143 -13.21 -9.49 0.42
C ASP A 143 -13.06 -8.78 1.79
N ALA A 144 -13.81 -9.23 2.79
CA ALA A 144 -13.79 -8.68 4.13
C ALA A 144 -12.51 -9.07 4.87
N LEU A 145 -11.89 -8.07 5.49
CA LEU A 145 -10.82 -8.24 6.45
C LEU A 145 -11.34 -7.79 7.81
N GLU A 146 -11.22 -8.67 8.80
CA GLU A 146 -11.66 -8.44 10.16
C GLU A 146 -10.47 -8.31 11.09
N LEU A 147 -10.68 -7.61 12.21
CA LEU A 147 -9.65 -7.42 13.22
C LEU A 147 -9.44 -8.72 14.01
N ALA A 148 -8.19 -9.10 14.22
CA ALA A 148 -7.81 -10.23 15.06
C ALA A 148 -6.60 -9.87 15.92
N TYR A 149 -6.47 -10.53 17.07
CA TYR A 149 -5.39 -10.34 18.02
C TYR A 149 -4.61 -11.64 18.23
N ARG A 150 -3.30 -11.50 18.49
CA ARG A 150 -2.46 -12.64 18.82
C ARG A 150 -3.04 -13.37 20.04
N GLY A 151 -3.37 -14.64 19.87
CA GLY A 151 -3.94 -15.47 20.93
C GLY A 151 -5.42 -15.78 20.74
N ASP A 152 -6.09 -15.16 19.75
CA ASP A 152 -7.44 -15.56 19.35
C ASP A 152 -7.44 -17.04 18.95
N THR A 153 -8.28 -17.84 19.62
CA THR A 153 -8.27 -19.31 19.48
C THR A 153 -8.85 -19.78 18.16
N ASP A 154 -9.67 -18.96 17.53
CA ASP A 154 -10.42 -19.29 16.32
C ASP A 154 -9.70 -18.81 15.05
N VAL A 155 -8.49 -18.25 15.18
CA VAL A 155 -7.71 -17.68 14.07
C VAL A 155 -6.39 -18.42 13.89
N HIS A 156 -6.11 -18.83 12.66
CA HIS A 156 -4.85 -19.46 12.29
C HIS A 156 -3.80 -18.40 11.89
N PHE A 157 -2.72 -18.29 12.67
CA PHE A 157 -1.68 -17.24 12.48
C PHE A 157 -0.42 -17.69 11.71
N HIS A 158 -0.35 -18.95 11.28
CA HIS A 158 0.90 -19.54 10.81
C HIS A 158 1.26 -19.21 9.35
N GLN A 159 0.36 -18.56 8.60
CA GLN A 159 0.58 -18.22 7.19
C GLN A 159 0.02 -16.83 6.87
N LEU A 160 0.78 -15.78 7.19
CA LEU A 160 0.44 -14.47 6.66
C LEU A 160 0.85 -14.34 5.20
N TRP A 161 0.29 -13.35 4.54
CA TRP A 161 0.74 -12.95 3.21
C TRP A 161 1.16 -11.50 3.09
N PHE A 162 0.97 -10.74 4.17
CA PHE A 162 1.44 -9.37 4.30
C PHE A 162 2.00 -9.17 5.71
N ALA A 163 3.21 -8.62 5.80
CA ALA A 163 3.75 -8.16 7.07
C ALA A 163 4.46 -6.81 6.87
N PRO A 164 4.08 -5.76 7.63
CA PRO A 164 4.77 -4.47 7.57
C PRO A 164 6.21 -4.63 8.08
N MET A 165 7.15 -3.93 7.44
CA MET A 165 8.56 -3.94 7.80
C MET A 165 9.03 -2.59 8.33
N GLN A 166 8.83 -1.54 7.56
CA GLN A 166 9.45 -0.24 7.82
C GLN A 166 8.63 0.89 7.21
N SER A 167 8.68 2.06 7.87
CA SER A 167 8.21 3.33 7.35
C SER A 167 9.36 4.33 7.34
N ILE A 168 9.66 4.93 6.18
CA ILE A 168 10.72 5.93 6.02
C ILE A 168 10.11 7.22 5.49
N ARG A 169 10.47 8.36 6.07
CA ARG A 169 10.02 9.66 5.56
C ARG A 169 10.74 9.98 4.25
N VAL A 170 9.98 10.39 3.24
CA VAL A 170 10.47 10.80 1.92
C VAL A 170 9.93 12.18 1.56
N TYR A 171 10.49 12.79 0.51
CA TYR A 171 10.18 14.16 0.13
C TYR A 171 9.96 14.24 -1.38
N PRO A 172 8.78 14.67 -1.86
CA PRO A 172 8.59 15.00 -3.25
C PRO A 172 9.59 16.09 -3.66
N LYS A 173 10.13 15.99 -4.87
CA LYS A 173 10.87 17.08 -5.48
C LYS A 173 9.92 18.25 -5.66
N ARG A 174 10.37 19.46 -5.32
CA ARG A 174 9.58 20.67 -5.57
C ARG A 174 9.31 20.75 -7.07
N ILE A 175 8.05 20.59 -7.46
CA ILE A 175 7.58 20.90 -8.80
C ILE A 175 7.56 22.43 -8.89
N SER A 176 8.60 23.03 -9.46
CA SER A 176 8.55 24.42 -9.89
C SER A 176 7.64 24.48 -11.11
N VAL A 177 6.37 24.82 -10.90
CA VAL A 177 5.53 25.27 -12.01
C VAL A 177 6.02 26.69 -12.29
N ASP A 178 6.79 26.87 -13.35
CA ASP A 178 7.09 28.23 -13.83
C ASP A 178 5.76 28.89 -14.17
N SER A 179 5.42 29.91 -13.38
CA SER A 179 4.26 30.77 -13.56
C SER A 179 4.50 31.78 -14.70
N ASP A 180 5.13 31.38 -15.80
CA ASP A 180 5.45 32.25 -16.92
C ASP A 180 4.57 31.92 -18.13
N GLY A 181 3.41 32.57 -18.18
CA GLY A 181 2.47 32.44 -19.31
C GLY A 181 1.30 33.43 -19.33
N LEU A 182 1.34 34.50 -18.53
CA LEU A 182 0.42 35.63 -18.66
C LEU A 182 1.20 36.94 -18.57
N GLY A 183 1.88 37.26 -19.68
CA GLY A 183 2.39 38.59 -20.02
C GLY A 183 1.70 39.08 -21.28
#